data_AF-A0A818NAP1-F1
#
_entry.id   AF-A0A818NAP1-F1
#
_cell.length_a   1.000
_cell.length_b   1.000
_cell.length_c   1.000
_cell.angle_alpha   90.00
_cell.angle_beta   90.00
_cell.angle_gamma   90.00
#
_symmetry.space_group_name_H-M   'P 1'
#
loop_
_entity.id
_entity.type
_entity.pdbx_description
1 polymer ?
#
loop_
_entity_poly.entity_id
_entity_poly.type
_entity_poly.pdbx_seq_one_letter_code
_entity_poly.pdbx_strand_id
1 'polypeptide(L)'
;MQLIRENENNASYRTIAEKYKISGGFTVYSLSLINFEGKIFGQYLTDDSILRDLLSKQITHLNIDIRNADRESTEITSKIFVLILSLCKKLTELNFCDLFFERKHWNHFTRLTATSFMSSTLTKLKINLEIFPDCLFLLNGDFECLTTLIVHVQLIFFPMQHIDNTKKLPKLKVLSFISHQYTDQHVTQIFPFIRRMINLEELKLYLLIEVYDLNYIDGIQLYNELLCHMNKLNKFTFNIQTFVWRCNTNINLSSNEDIQRSFIGKEIYPQINSYINIKSRFQSKCHIYSLPYQFEYLFEINNSFPGDMFHTVRYLEVIDILPFEHKFFQIISHDIPFIEILRIRNYQPQKDKQNASTELITFPHLKYLNLKLAHTDYAEQFLLKKVTYLPHLFNLNINYESLIMITNNFTIDKTYFNFSRVKDFYLDESFSLEKCHQYFSML
;
A
#
# COMPACT_ATOMS: atom_id res chain seq x y z
N MET A 1 -7.80 26.52 -23.26
CA MET A 1 -7.64 26.05 -24.65
C MET A 1 -7.65 24.52 -24.56
N GLN A 2 -8.81 23.94 -24.85
CA GLN A 2 -9.08 22.51 -24.71
C GLN A 2 -8.74 21.89 -26.07
N LEU A 3 -7.56 21.29 -26.20
CA LEU A 3 -7.18 20.56 -27.42
C LEU A 3 -7.72 19.13 -27.29
N ILE A 4 -9.03 19.00 -27.49
CA ILE A 4 -9.64 17.72 -27.84
C ILE A 4 -9.63 17.69 -29.36
N ARG A 5 -8.70 16.94 -29.96
CA ARG A 5 -8.84 16.51 -31.35
C ARG A 5 -9.34 15.08 -31.33
N GLU A 6 -10.63 14.94 -31.60
CA GLU A 6 -11.27 13.67 -31.92
C GLU A 6 -10.74 13.20 -33.27
N ASN A 7 -10.19 11.98 -33.31
CA ASN A 7 -10.09 11.18 -34.51
C ASN A 7 -10.69 9.82 -34.18
N GLU A 8 -11.92 9.62 -34.61
CA GLU A 8 -12.64 8.36 -34.52
C GLU A 8 -12.01 7.37 -35.50
N ASN A 9 -11.06 6.56 -35.02
CA ASN A 9 -10.88 5.15 -35.36
C ASN A 9 -9.58 4.63 -34.71
N ASN A 10 -9.70 3.55 -33.95
CA ASN A 10 -8.72 2.85 -33.11
C ASN A 10 -8.62 3.31 -31.64
N ALA A 11 -8.48 2.31 -30.77
CA ALA A 11 -8.75 2.34 -29.34
C ALA A 11 -8.03 3.43 -28.53
N SER A 12 -8.82 4.16 -27.74
CA SER A 12 -8.49 4.80 -26.44
C SER A 12 -7.06 5.33 -26.23
N TYR A 13 -6.78 6.57 -26.67
CA TYR A 13 -5.71 7.39 -26.08
C TYR A 13 -6.30 8.67 -25.48
N ARG A 14 -6.45 8.71 -24.15
CA ARG A 14 -6.86 9.93 -23.43
C ARG A 14 -5.66 10.50 -22.68
N THR A 15 -5.00 11.49 -23.28
CA THR A 15 -4.12 12.41 -22.54
C THR A 15 -4.98 13.57 -22.05
N ILE A 16 -5.17 13.70 -20.73
CA ILE A 16 -5.95 14.81 -20.15
C ILE A 16 -4.97 15.75 -19.46
N ALA A 17 -4.84 16.98 -19.97
CA ALA A 17 -4.21 18.08 -19.27
C ALA A 17 -5.28 18.83 -18.47
N GLU A 18 -5.23 18.74 -17.14
CA GLU A 18 -6.18 19.43 -16.26
C GLU A 18 -5.57 20.74 -15.73
N LYS A 19 -6.37 21.80 -15.72
CA LYS A 19 -5.99 23.12 -15.20
C LYS A 19 -6.57 23.29 -13.79
N TYR A 20 -5.72 23.29 -12.77
CA TYR A 20 -6.13 23.61 -11.40
C TYR A 20 -5.80 25.07 -11.08
N LYS A 21 -6.80 25.83 -10.59
CA LYS A 21 -6.63 27.21 -10.12
C LYS A 21 -6.65 27.18 -8.59
N ILE A 22 -5.49 27.29 -7.96
CA ILE A 22 -5.41 27.42 -6.50
C ILE A 22 -5.63 28.90 -6.16
N SER A 23 -6.46 29.18 -5.15
CA SER A 23 -6.75 30.53 -4.65
C SER A 23 -5.44 31.22 -4.23
N GLY A 24 -4.96 32.16 -5.05
CA GLY A 24 -3.67 32.81 -4.87
C GLY A 24 -2.96 33.26 -6.16
N GLY A 25 -3.58 33.13 -7.34
CA GLY A 25 -3.01 33.62 -8.61
C GLY A 25 -2.07 32.66 -9.35
N PHE A 26 -1.77 31.49 -8.77
CA PHE A 26 -0.95 30.46 -9.42
C PHE A 26 -1.85 29.46 -10.17
N THR A 27 -1.60 29.33 -11.48
CA THR A 27 -2.19 28.25 -12.29
C THR A 27 -1.26 27.04 -12.20
N VAL A 28 -1.76 25.92 -11.71
CA VAL A 28 -1.04 24.64 -11.71
C VAL A 28 -1.50 23.84 -12.92
N TYR A 29 -0.54 23.43 -13.76
CA TYR A 29 -0.81 22.51 -14.86
C TYR A 29 -0.39 21.11 -14.44
N SER A 30 -1.36 20.19 -14.40
CA SER A 30 -1.15 18.78 -14.15
C SER A 30 -1.36 18.00 -15.44
N LEU A 31 -0.41 17.12 -15.76
CA LEU A 31 -0.54 16.15 -16.83
C LEU A 31 -0.68 14.76 -16.20
N SER A 32 -1.75 14.04 -16.57
CA SER A 32 -1.91 12.62 -16.24
C SER A 32 -1.81 11.80 -17.52
N LEU A 33 -0.84 10.89 -17.56
CA LEU A 33 -0.66 9.96 -18.66
C LEU A 33 -1.20 8.60 -18.19
N ILE A 34 -2.26 8.10 -18.85
CA ILE A 34 -2.93 6.83 -18.53
C ILE A 34 -2.94 5.95 -19.80
N ASN A 35 -2.46 4.70 -19.70
CA ASN A 35 -2.49 3.64 -20.72
C ASN A 35 -1.98 4.04 -22.11
N PHE A 36 -0.71 3.71 -22.39
CA PHE A 36 0.03 4.30 -23.50
C PHE A 36 0.59 3.26 -24.47
N GLU A 37 0.24 3.33 -25.75
CA GLU A 37 0.99 2.62 -26.80
C GLU A 37 2.12 3.51 -27.33
N GLY A 38 3.35 3.15 -27.00
CA GLY A 38 4.46 4.09 -27.10
C GLY A 38 4.84 4.58 -28.52
N LYS A 39 4.59 3.80 -29.58
CA LYS A 39 5.07 4.16 -30.92
C LYS A 39 4.44 5.45 -31.47
N ILE A 40 3.14 5.65 -31.24
CA ILE A 40 2.39 6.76 -31.84
C ILE A 40 2.73 8.08 -31.13
N PHE A 41 2.77 8.09 -29.79
CA PHE A 41 3.02 9.32 -29.05
C PHE A 41 4.46 9.84 -29.16
N GLY A 42 5.44 8.94 -29.32
CA GLY A 42 6.83 9.35 -29.55
C GLY A 42 6.97 10.25 -30.79
N GLN A 43 6.22 9.94 -31.86
CA GLN A 43 6.19 10.74 -33.09
C GLN A 43 5.47 12.08 -32.89
N TYR A 44 4.36 12.11 -32.15
CA TYR A 44 3.68 13.37 -31.82
C TYR A 44 4.56 14.32 -30.98
N LEU A 45 5.34 13.78 -30.04
CA LEU A 45 6.29 14.59 -29.24
C LEU A 45 7.46 15.12 -30.06
N THR A 46 7.88 14.44 -31.13
CA THR A 46 8.97 14.94 -31.98
C THR A 46 8.53 16.08 -32.88
N ASP A 47 7.29 16.02 -33.36
CA ASP A 47 6.83 16.86 -34.46
C ASP A 47 5.96 18.04 -34.00
N ASP A 48 5.41 18.01 -32.78
CA ASP A 48 4.52 19.06 -32.27
C ASP A 48 5.26 20.12 -31.43
N SER A 49 5.53 21.27 -32.06
CA SER A 49 6.15 22.43 -31.41
C SER A 49 5.32 23.03 -30.27
N ILE A 50 3.99 22.93 -30.32
CA ILE A 50 3.08 23.47 -29.31
C ILE A 50 3.12 22.60 -28.06
N LEU A 51 3.09 21.27 -28.23
CA LEU A 51 3.20 20.33 -27.12
C LEU A 51 4.54 20.47 -26.39
N ARG A 52 5.64 20.64 -27.14
CA ARG A 52 6.97 20.91 -26.55
C ARG A 52 7.00 22.21 -25.76
N ASP A 53 6.39 23.28 -26.28
CA ASP A 53 6.30 24.56 -25.59
C ASP A 53 5.48 24.44 -24.29
N LEU A 54 4.35 23.73 -24.35
CA LEU A 54 3.49 23.46 -23.20
C LEU A 54 4.23 22.69 -22.11
N LEU A 55 4.84 21.55 -22.48
CA LEU A 55 5.60 20.70 -21.55
C LEU A 55 6.75 21.49 -20.89
N SER A 56 7.49 22.27 -21.69
CA SER A 56 8.66 23.01 -21.19
C SER A 56 8.35 24.25 -20.37
N LYS A 57 7.22 24.93 -20.62
CA LYS A 57 6.92 26.21 -19.96
C LYS A 57 5.85 26.14 -18.88
N GLN A 58 4.98 25.14 -18.90
CA GLN A 58 3.75 25.16 -18.10
C GLN A 58 3.62 24.00 -17.12
N ILE A 59 4.13 22.81 -17.46
CA ILE A 59 3.95 21.63 -16.60
C ILE A 59 4.85 21.72 -15.36
N THR A 60 4.20 21.74 -14.20
CA THR A 60 4.85 21.72 -12.88
C THR A 60 4.56 20.45 -12.10
N HIS A 61 3.49 19.72 -12.45
CA HIS A 61 3.09 18.47 -11.79
C HIS A 61 2.82 17.40 -12.83
N LEU A 62 3.44 16.23 -12.68
CA LEU A 62 3.30 15.11 -13.60
C LEU A 62 2.93 13.84 -12.83
N ASN A 63 1.77 13.28 -13.15
CA ASN A 63 1.34 11.96 -12.69
C ASN A 63 1.47 10.97 -13.84
N ILE A 64 2.16 9.87 -13.57
CA ILE A 64 2.37 8.78 -14.53
C ILE A 64 1.68 7.55 -13.96
N ASP A 65 0.62 7.12 -14.64
CA ASP A 65 -0.13 5.91 -14.34
C ASP A 65 -0.06 4.98 -15.56
N ILE A 66 0.62 3.86 -15.42
CA ILE A 66 0.62 2.84 -16.46
C ILE A 66 -0.06 1.61 -15.90
N ARG A 67 -1.26 1.36 -16.41
CA ARG A 67 -1.93 0.09 -16.21
C ARG A 67 -1.63 -0.76 -17.43
N ASN A 68 -1.32 -2.04 -17.21
CA ASN A 68 -1.20 -3.03 -18.28
C ASN A 68 -0.06 -2.81 -19.29
N ALA A 69 1.11 -2.31 -18.88
CA ALA A 69 2.30 -2.40 -19.75
C ALA A 69 2.78 -3.85 -19.81
N ASP A 70 2.51 -4.52 -20.94
CA ASP A 70 3.11 -5.82 -21.24
C ASP A 70 4.64 -5.69 -21.24
N ARG A 71 5.33 -6.77 -20.84
CA ARG A 71 6.80 -6.78 -20.68
C ARG A 71 7.56 -6.27 -21.93
N GLU A 72 7.04 -6.50 -23.13
CA GLU A 72 7.64 -6.04 -24.40
C GLU A 72 7.44 -4.54 -24.67
N SER A 73 6.41 -3.91 -24.09
CA SER A 73 6.14 -2.47 -24.24
C SER A 73 7.08 -1.58 -23.42
N THR A 74 7.89 -2.18 -22.54
CA THR A 74 8.61 -1.48 -21.48
C THR A 74 9.77 -0.60 -21.96
N GLU A 75 10.52 -1.00 -23.00
CA GLU A 75 11.66 -0.21 -23.50
C GLU A 75 11.18 1.08 -24.21
N ILE A 76 10.17 0.96 -25.08
CA ILE A 76 9.60 2.10 -25.80
C ILE A 76 8.97 3.06 -24.80
N THR A 77 8.22 2.52 -23.84
CA THR A 77 7.61 3.29 -22.75
C THR A 77 8.66 4.02 -21.92
N SER A 78 9.77 3.36 -21.58
CA SER A 78 10.90 3.99 -20.91
C SER A 78 11.49 5.15 -21.71
N LYS A 79 11.72 4.98 -23.02
CA LYS A 79 12.22 6.04 -23.92
C LYS A 79 11.27 7.24 -24.04
N ILE A 80 9.96 7.01 -23.94
CA ILE A 80 8.98 8.09 -23.97
C ILE A 80 8.98 8.87 -22.66
N PHE A 81 9.07 8.19 -21.51
CA PHE A 81 9.23 8.92 -20.25
C PHE A 81 10.49 9.74 -20.22
N VAL A 82 11.58 9.16 -20.71
CA VAL A 82 12.84 9.87 -20.91
C VAL A 82 12.61 11.17 -21.68
N LEU A 83 11.91 11.10 -22.81
CA LEU A 83 11.61 12.25 -23.63
C LEU A 83 10.70 13.27 -22.92
N ILE A 84 9.59 12.83 -22.32
CA ILE A 84 8.63 13.70 -21.63
C ILE A 84 9.31 14.43 -20.47
N LEU A 85 10.05 13.71 -19.63
CA LEU A 85 10.77 14.30 -18.50
C LEU A 85 11.81 15.30 -18.99
N SER A 86 12.56 15.00 -20.05
CA SER A 86 13.53 15.94 -20.63
C SER A 86 12.90 17.25 -21.11
N LEU A 87 11.61 17.24 -21.45
CA LEU A 87 10.86 18.41 -21.89
C LEU A 87 10.28 19.21 -20.72
N CYS A 88 9.97 18.60 -19.58
CA CYS A 88 9.32 19.26 -18.44
C CYS A 88 10.29 20.09 -17.57
N LYS A 89 10.79 21.22 -18.10
CA LYS A 89 11.82 22.06 -17.44
C LYS A 89 11.40 22.74 -16.14
N LYS A 90 10.10 22.84 -15.84
CA LYS A 90 9.56 23.46 -14.62
C LYS A 90 8.94 22.44 -13.66
N LEU A 91 9.23 21.15 -13.83
CA LEU A 91 8.62 20.11 -13.04
C LEU A 91 9.04 20.21 -11.57
N THR A 92 8.07 20.45 -10.69
CA THR A 92 8.28 20.48 -9.23
C THR A 92 7.81 19.20 -8.55
N GLU A 93 6.78 18.55 -9.10
CA GLU A 93 6.25 17.29 -8.55
C GLU A 93 6.15 16.19 -9.60
N LEU A 94 6.68 15.01 -9.28
CA LEU A 94 6.61 13.81 -10.10
C LEU A 94 6.05 12.65 -9.28
N ASN A 95 5.05 11.95 -9.82
CA ASN A 95 4.39 10.84 -9.16
C ASN A 95 4.18 9.66 -10.10
N PHE A 96 4.68 8.49 -9.72
CA PHE A 96 4.43 7.21 -10.37
C PHE A 96 3.42 6.41 -9.55
N CYS A 97 2.17 6.32 -10.02
CA CYS A 97 1.06 5.80 -9.22
C CYS A 97 1.08 4.28 -9.04
N ASP A 98 1.27 3.51 -10.12
CA ASP A 98 1.07 2.05 -10.14
C ASP A 98 2.24 1.27 -10.75
N LEU A 99 3.35 1.93 -11.04
CA LEU A 99 4.51 1.32 -11.71
C LEU A 99 5.58 0.86 -10.73
N PHE A 100 5.73 -0.45 -10.58
CA PHE A 100 6.96 -1.00 -10.02
C PHE A 100 8.06 -0.98 -11.08
N PHE A 101 9.05 -0.12 -10.89
CA PHE A 101 10.19 -0.05 -11.78
C PHE A 101 11.11 -1.25 -11.55
N GLU A 102 11.18 -2.16 -12.53
CA GLU A 102 12.26 -3.13 -12.61
C GLU A 102 13.62 -2.43 -12.77
N ARG A 103 14.69 -3.05 -12.25
CA ARG A 103 16.06 -2.50 -12.28
C ARG A 103 16.54 -2.09 -13.67
N LYS A 104 16.09 -2.76 -14.74
CA LYS A 104 16.44 -2.42 -16.12
C LYS A 104 15.88 -1.06 -16.55
N HIS A 105 14.69 -0.69 -16.07
CA HIS A 105 14.08 0.62 -16.34
C HIS A 105 14.81 1.73 -15.58
N TRP A 106 15.33 1.41 -14.39
CA TRP A 106 16.11 2.33 -13.56
C TRP A 106 17.38 2.82 -14.23
N ASN A 107 18.12 1.95 -14.92
CA ASN A 107 19.35 2.35 -15.61
C ASN A 107 19.13 3.43 -16.67
N HIS A 108 17.94 3.47 -17.29
CA HIS A 108 17.58 4.53 -18.23
C HIS A 108 17.17 5.82 -17.51
N PHE A 109 16.50 5.70 -16.37
CA PHE A 109 16.07 6.84 -15.57
C PHE A 109 17.23 7.55 -14.86
N THR A 110 18.16 6.82 -14.23
CA THR A 110 19.33 7.42 -13.55
C THR A 110 20.26 8.16 -14.52
N ARG A 111 20.41 7.66 -15.75
CA ARG A 111 21.16 8.36 -16.79
C ARG A 111 20.57 9.72 -17.13
N LEU A 112 19.26 9.91 -16.95
CA LEU A 112 18.60 11.20 -17.16
C LEU A 112 18.69 12.12 -15.97
N THR A 113 18.56 11.61 -14.74
CA THR A 113 18.69 12.47 -13.55
C THR A 113 20.07 13.11 -13.50
N ALA A 114 21.10 12.36 -13.87
CA ALA A 114 22.48 12.85 -13.97
C ALA A 114 22.72 13.84 -15.13
N THR A 115 21.86 13.88 -16.16
CA THR A 115 22.07 14.69 -17.38
C THR A 115 20.99 15.74 -17.65
N SER A 116 19.93 15.83 -16.83
CA SER A 116 18.74 16.65 -17.10
C SER A 116 18.46 17.70 -16.02
N PHE A 117 17.69 18.73 -16.42
CA PHE A 117 17.21 19.84 -15.58
C PHE A 117 16.39 19.43 -14.34
N MET A 118 15.99 18.16 -14.25
CA MET A 118 15.21 17.57 -13.15
C MET A 118 15.85 17.81 -11.78
N SER A 119 17.17 17.87 -11.72
CA SER A 119 17.94 18.09 -10.49
C SER A 119 17.62 19.41 -9.78
N SER A 120 17.27 20.44 -10.55
CA SER A 120 17.22 21.84 -10.08
C SER A 120 15.82 22.37 -9.75
N THR A 121 14.76 21.65 -10.11
CA THR A 121 13.37 22.12 -9.93
C THR A 121 12.48 21.13 -9.20
N LEU A 122 12.78 19.83 -9.28
CA LEU A 122 11.98 18.80 -8.64
C LEU A 122 12.11 18.87 -7.12
N THR A 123 11.02 19.20 -6.43
CA THR A 123 10.96 19.29 -4.97
C THR A 123 10.27 18.08 -4.35
N LYS A 124 9.43 17.36 -5.11
CA LYS A 124 8.69 16.19 -4.64
C LYS A 124 8.69 15.04 -5.64
N LEU A 125 9.01 13.85 -5.15
CA LEU A 125 9.00 12.61 -5.92
C LEU A 125 8.20 11.54 -5.17
N LYS A 126 7.21 10.95 -5.85
CA LYS A 126 6.52 9.73 -5.41
C LYS A 126 6.82 8.59 -6.39
N ILE A 127 7.27 7.45 -5.88
CA ILE A 127 7.69 6.33 -6.71
C ILE A 127 7.45 4.98 -6.04
N ASN A 128 7.15 3.97 -6.87
CA ASN A 128 7.09 2.58 -6.44
C ASN A 128 8.31 1.82 -7.00
N LEU A 129 9.02 1.12 -6.13
CA LEU A 129 10.25 0.40 -6.45
C LEU A 129 10.03 -1.09 -6.27
N GLU A 130 10.57 -1.88 -7.19
CA GLU A 130 10.62 -3.32 -6.99
C GLU A 130 11.52 -3.65 -5.79
N ILE A 131 12.71 -3.06 -5.70
CA ILE A 131 13.69 -3.35 -4.64
C ILE A 131 14.21 -2.11 -3.89
N PHE A 132 14.41 -2.22 -2.57
CA PHE A 132 14.98 -1.15 -1.72
C PHE A 132 16.30 -0.54 -2.25
N PRO A 133 17.28 -1.34 -2.73
CA PRO A 133 18.46 -0.87 -3.44
C PRO A 133 18.27 0.30 -4.41
N ASP A 134 17.19 0.30 -5.18
CA ASP A 134 16.97 1.30 -6.22
C ASP A 134 16.69 2.68 -5.61
N CYS A 135 16.25 2.74 -4.35
CA CYS A 135 16.10 3.97 -3.58
C CYS A 135 17.45 4.66 -3.32
N LEU A 136 18.52 3.89 -3.12
CA LEU A 136 19.86 4.43 -2.91
C LEU A 136 20.43 5.02 -4.21
N PHE A 137 20.19 4.34 -5.33
CA PHE A 137 20.57 4.84 -6.65
C PHE A 137 19.86 6.15 -6.98
N LEU A 138 18.57 6.23 -6.66
CA LEU A 138 17.75 7.43 -6.77
C LEU A 138 18.33 8.65 -6.07
N LEU A 139 18.87 8.45 -4.87
CA LEU A 139 19.26 9.53 -3.97
C LEU A 139 20.76 9.82 -4.01
N ASN A 140 21.44 9.40 -5.08
CA ASN A 140 22.87 9.59 -5.28
C ASN A 140 23.26 11.04 -5.63
N GLY A 141 22.68 12.03 -4.95
CA GLY A 141 23.05 13.44 -5.09
C GLY A 141 22.52 14.16 -6.34
N ASP A 142 21.87 13.46 -7.27
CA ASP A 142 21.37 14.05 -8.52
C ASP A 142 20.15 14.97 -8.35
N PHE A 143 19.51 15.01 -7.18
CA PHE A 143 18.32 15.83 -6.91
C PHE A 143 18.59 16.90 -5.86
N GLU A 144 19.17 18.03 -6.27
CA GLU A 144 19.59 19.10 -5.36
C GLU A 144 18.42 19.78 -4.64
N CYS A 145 17.28 19.93 -5.31
CA CYS A 145 16.10 20.62 -4.78
C CYS A 145 15.06 19.68 -4.14
N LEU A 146 15.28 18.37 -4.15
CA LEU A 146 14.31 17.41 -3.63
C LEU A 146 14.19 17.53 -2.11
N THR A 147 13.01 17.91 -1.65
CA THR A 147 12.67 18.05 -0.23
C THR A 147 11.71 16.98 0.26
N THR A 148 10.93 16.36 -0.63
CA THR A 148 9.91 15.38 -0.29
C THR A 148 10.07 14.12 -1.13
N LEU A 149 10.20 12.98 -0.46
CA LEU A 149 10.27 11.67 -1.12
C LEU A 149 9.20 10.73 -0.55
N ILE A 150 8.41 10.12 -1.42
CA ILE A 150 7.44 9.08 -1.08
C ILE A 150 7.82 7.82 -1.85
N VAL A 151 8.18 6.76 -1.14
CA VAL A 151 8.64 5.50 -1.73
C VAL A 151 7.77 4.36 -1.23
N HIS A 152 7.24 3.59 -2.17
CA HIS A 152 6.68 2.27 -1.89
C HIS A 152 7.65 1.21 -2.42
N VAL A 153 8.00 0.23 -1.61
CA VAL A 153 8.91 -0.85 -1.99
C VAL A 153 8.16 -2.16 -1.97
N GLN A 154 8.24 -2.91 -3.08
CA GLN A 154 7.63 -4.23 -3.17
C GLN A 154 8.45 -5.27 -2.43
N LEU A 155 9.72 -5.45 -2.80
CA LEU A 155 10.63 -6.48 -2.30
C LEU A 155 11.81 -5.84 -1.56
N ILE A 156 12.18 -6.42 -0.43
CA ILE A 156 13.44 -6.10 0.26
C ILE A 156 14.22 -7.40 0.36
N PHE A 157 14.67 -7.89 -0.80
CA PHE A 157 15.39 -9.15 -0.89
C PHE A 157 16.58 -8.99 -1.82
N PHE A 158 17.80 -8.97 -1.27
CA PHE A 158 19.08 -9.36 -1.89
C PHE A 158 20.20 -9.12 -0.86
N PRO A 159 21.25 -9.97 -0.79
CA PRO A 159 22.49 -9.57 -0.14
C PRO A 159 23.07 -8.39 -0.93
N MET A 160 22.93 -7.20 -0.35
CA MET A 160 23.40 -5.96 -0.92
C MET A 160 24.93 -5.96 -0.96
N GLN A 161 25.50 -5.82 -2.16
CA GLN A 161 26.86 -5.31 -2.31
C GLN A 161 26.88 -3.90 -1.71
N HIS A 162 27.85 -3.65 -0.81
CA HIS A 162 28.03 -2.46 0.02
C HIS A 162 27.25 -1.21 -0.42
N ILE A 163 26.32 -0.77 0.43
CA ILE A 163 25.78 0.60 0.38
C ILE A 163 26.98 1.54 0.42
N ASP A 164 27.18 2.30 -0.67
CA ASP A 164 28.22 3.31 -0.71
C ASP A 164 27.82 4.47 0.21
N ASN A 165 28.31 4.40 1.45
CA ASN A 165 28.08 5.38 2.50
C ASN A 165 28.76 6.73 2.21
N THR A 166 29.61 6.81 1.18
CA THR A 166 30.29 8.06 0.82
C THR A 166 29.41 9.01 0.02
N LYS A 167 28.29 8.53 -0.53
CA LYS A 167 27.40 9.34 -1.37
C LYS A 167 26.62 10.37 -0.56
N LYS A 168 26.59 11.61 -1.06
CA LYS A 168 25.84 12.72 -0.45
C LYS A 168 24.35 12.56 -0.73
N LEU A 169 23.54 12.41 0.31
CA LEU A 169 22.09 12.37 0.19
C LEU A 169 21.51 13.79 0.01
N PRO A 170 20.36 13.91 -0.68
CA PRO A 170 19.63 15.17 -0.77
C PRO A 170 19.20 15.66 0.62
N LYS A 171 18.98 16.98 0.74
CA LYS A 171 18.51 17.61 1.98
C LYS A 171 16.99 17.44 2.13
N LEU A 172 16.56 16.17 2.19
CA LEU A 172 15.16 15.82 2.38
C LEU A 172 14.64 16.37 3.71
N LYS A 173 13.43 16.94 3.66
CA LYS A 173 12.62 17.35 4.81
C LYS A 173 11.52 16.34 5.11
N VAL A 174 10.99 15.67 4.09
CA VAL A 174 9.88 14.73 4.23
C VAL A 174 10.25 13.40 3.57
N LEU A 175 10.12 12.31 4.33
CA LEU A 175 10.22 10.95 3.81
C LEU A 175 8.97 10.15 4.18
N SER A 176 8.34 9.52 3.20
CA SER A 176 7.38 8.44 3.42
C SER A 176 7.93 7.15 2.83
N PHE A 177 8.18 6.15 3.66
CA PHE A 177 8.72 4.86 3.26
C PHE A 177 7.73 3.74 3.61
N ILE A 178 7.25 3.02 2.61
CA ILE A 178 6.26 1.96 2.78
C ILE A 178 6.79 0.66 2.18
N SER A 179 6.94 -0.38 3.00
CA SER A 179 7.24 -1.75 2.57
C SER A 179 6.08 -2.67 2.93
N HIS A 180 5.53 -3.36 1.92
CA HIS A 180 4.46 -4.35 2.11
C HIS A 180 4.98 -5.79 2.19
N GLN A 181 6.29 -5.99 2.21
CA GLN A 181 6.90 -7.30 2.40
C GLN A 181 7.79 -7.36 3.63
N TYR A 182 7.84 -8.57 4.19
CA TYR A 182 8.72 -8.92 5.28
C TYR A 182 10.19 -8.79 4.88
N THR A 183 10.97 -8.22 5.79
CA THR A 183 12.42 -8.10 5.64
C THR A 183 13.13 -8.35 6.96
N ASP A 184 14.25 -9.06 6.90
CA ASP A 184 15.20 -9.19 8.02
C ASP A 184 16.25 -8.06 8.02
N GLN A 185 16.30 -7.24 6.96
CA GLN A 185 17.39 -6.28 6.72
C GLN A 185 17.16 -4.88 7.33
N HIS A 186 16.09 -4.69 8.11
CA HIS A 186 15.66 -3.38 8.63
C HIS A 186 16.71 -2.67 9.51
N VAL A 187 17.35 -3.38 10.45
CA VAL A 187 18.42 -2.80 11.30
C VAL A 187 19.68 -2.54 10.48
N THR A 188 19.99 -3.41 9.52
CA THR A 188 21.25 -3.33 8.77
C THR A 188 21.24 -2.35 7.62
N GLN A 189 20.06 -2.02 7.08
CA GLN A 189 19.94 -1.26 5.83
C GLN A 189 19.02 -0.06 5.95
N ILE A 190 17.75 -0.30 6.31
CA ILE A 190 16.73 0.76 6.30
C ILE A 190 17.06 1.83 7.34
N PHE A 191 17.31 1.45 8.58
CA PHE A 191 17.57 2.41 9.65
C PHE A 191 18.87 3.21 9.42
N PRO A 192 20.04 2.59 9.12
CA PRO A 192 21.25 3.32 8.78
C PRO A 192 21.07 4.29 7.61
N PHE A 193 20.30 3.89 6.59
CA PHE A 193 20.00 4.76 5.46
C PHE A 193 19.17 5.99 5.87
N ILE A 194 18.08 5.80 6.62
CA ILE A 194 17.24 6.92 7.05
C ILE A 194 18.02 7.83 8.02
N ARG A 195 18.88 7.29 8.90
CA ARG A 195 19.74 8.09 9.80
C ARG A 195 20.63 9.09 9.07
N ARG A 196 21.05 8.79 7.84
CA ARG A 196 21.85 9.73 7.02
C ARG A 196 21.05 10.95 6.58
N MET A 197 19.72 10.92 6.64
CA MET A 197 18.84 12.02 6.29
C MET A 197 18.62 12.97 7.49
N ILE A 198 19.71 13.56 7.97
CA ILE A 198 19.74 14.42 9.18
C ILE A 198 18.86 15.69 9.11
N ASN A 199 18.29 16.00 7.93
CA ASN A 199 17.43 17.16 7.71
C ASN A 199 15.93 16.85 7.74
N LEU A 200 15.55 15.59 7.97
CA LEU A 200 14.14 15.20 8.02
C LEU A 200 13.41 15.94 9.14
N GLU A 201 12.31 16.59 8.75
CA GLU A 201 11.32 17.23 9.60
C GLU A 201 10.12 16.29 9.78
N GLU A 202 9.73 15.56 8.72
CA GLU A 202 8.65 14.57 8.76
C GLU A 202 9.11 13.19 8.27
N LEU A 203 8.74 12.14 9.02
CA LEU A 203 8.98 10.75 8.66
C LEU A 203 7.69 9.93 8.79
N LYS A 204 7.25 9.32 7.69
CA LYS A 204 6.18 8.32 7.65
C LYS A 204 6.76 6.95 7.31
N LEU A 205 6.55 5.96 8.16
CA LEU A 205 7.22 4.66 8.05
C LEU A 205 6.24 3.48 8.19
N TYR A 206 6.10 2.66 7.15
CA TYR A 206 5.34 1.42 7.18
C TYR A 206 6.27 0.25 6.91
N LEU A 207 6.47 -0.62 7.90
CA LEU A 207 7.40 -1.75 7.79
C LEU A 207 6.74 -3.04 8.26
N LEU A 208 6.91 -4.08 7.45
CA LEU A 208 6.70 -5.47 7.83
C LEU A 208 8.08 -6.12 7.93
N ILE A 209 8.38 -6.74 9.07
CA ILE A 209 9.70 -7.24 9.44
C ILE A 209 9.58 -8.71 9.84
N GLU A 210 10.55 -9.51 9.44
CA GLU A 210 10.67 -10.91 9.83
C GLU A 210 12.09 -11.13 10.37
N VAL A 211 12.18 -11.63 11.61
CA VAL A 211 13.45 -11.88 12.30
C VAL A 211 13.53 -13.31 12.79
N TYR A 212 14.72 -13.88 12.70
CA TYR A 212 15.06 -15.20 13.24
C TYR A 212 15.95 -15.03 14.47
N ASP A 213 15.52 -15.57 15.61
CA ASP A 213 16.28 -15.67 16.87
C ASP A 213 16.88 -14.37 17.46
N LEU A 214 16.64 -13.17 16.89
CA LEU A 214 17.27 -11.91 17.29
C LEU A 214 16.34 -10.69 17.26
N ASN A 215 16.63 -9.73 18.17
CA ASN A 215 16.25 -8.31 18.21
C ASN A 215 15.05 -7.90 17.35
N TYR A 216 13.85 -8.12 17.86
CA TYR A 216 12.65 -7.52 17.28
C TYR A 216 12.63 -6.02 17.58
N ILE A 217 12.05 -5.21 16.68
CA ILE A 217 11.90 -3.79 16.94
C ILE A 217 10.83 -3.57 18.00
N ASP A 218 11.24 -3.20 19.20
CA ASP A 218 10.39 -2.58 20.20
C ASP A 218 10.55 -1.05 20.20
N GLY A 219 9.90 -0.39 21.16
CA GLY A 219 9.98 1.07 21.26
C GLY A 219 11.37 1.60 21.67
N ILE A 220 12.13 0.84 22.48
CA ILE A 220 13.49 1.22 22.90
C ILE A 220 14.42 1.13 21.70
N GLN A 221 14.36 0.02 20.96
CA GLN A 221 15.19 -0.18 19.79
C GLN A 221 14.83 0.81 18.68
N LEU A 222 13.56 1.10 18.43
CA LEU A 222 13.17 2.14 17.48
C LEU A 222 13.76 3.50 17.86
N TYR A 223 13.74 3.84 19.15
CA TYR A 223 14.32 5.11 19.60
C TYR A 223 15.83 5.15 19.45
N ASN A 224 16.53 4.14 19.98
CA ASN A 224 17.99 4.09 20.00
C ASN A 224 18.58 3.93 18.59
N GLU A 225 17.90 3.19 17.72
CA GLU A 225 18.37 2.87 16.38
C GLU A 225 17.81 3.79 15.29
N LEU A 226 17.05 4.82 15.61
CA LEU A 226 16.53 5.72 14.58
C LEU A 226 16.31 7.12 15.12
N LEU A 227 15.44 7.25 16.11
CA LEU A 227 14.87 8.54 16.48
C LEU A 227 15.87 9.44 17.22
N CYS A 228 16.76 8.88 18.05
CA CYS A 228 17.77 9.65 18.77
C CYS A 228 18.78 10.36 17.85
N HIS A 229 18.83 9.99 16.57
CA HIS A 229 19.71 10.59 15.56
C HIS A 229 19.00 11.66 14.71
N MET A 230 17.70 11.89 14.89
CA MET A 230 16.88 12.75 14.04
C MET A 230 16.46 14.05 14.74
N ASN A 231 17.43 14.92 15.00
CA ASN A 231 17.23 16.12 15.82
C ASN A 231 16.26 17.17 15.24
N LYS A 232 15.93 17.08 13.94
CA LYS A 232 14.98 17.99 13.27
C LYS A 232 13.60 17.40 13.08
N LEU A 233 13.42 16.12 13.39
CA LEU A 233 12.16 15.43 13.22
C LEU A 233 11.14 16.03 14.18
N ASN A 234 10.06 16.59 13.66
CA ASN A 234 8.96 17.15 14.44
C ASN A 234 7.66 16.37 14.26
N LYS A 235 7.61 15.48 13.26
CA LYS A 235 6.45 14.64 12.98
C LYS A 235 6.89 13.25 12.57
N PHE A 236 6.47 12.27 13.35
CA PHE A 236 6.73 10.86 13.09
C PHE A 236 5.43 10.08 13.06
N THR A 237 5.19 9.35 11.98
CA THR A 237 4.01 8.49 11.81
C THR A 237 4.48 7.12 11.39
N PHE A 238 4.10 6.07 12.10
CA PHE A 238 4.62 4.75 11.81
C PHE A 238 3.65 3.60 12.06
N ASN A 239 3.88 2.51 11.36
CA ASN A 239 3.28 1.20 11.55
C ASN A 239 4.39 0.17 11.32
N ILE A 240 4.89 -0.43 12.39
CA ILE A 240 5.97 -1.41 12.34
C ILE A 240 5.47 -2.72 12.93
N GLN A 241 5.48 -3.76 12.10
CA GLN A 241 5.04 -5.09 12.46
C GLN A 241 6.21 -6.05 12.33
N THR A 242 6.61 -6.66 13.42
CA THR A 242 7.74 -7.59 13.49
C THR A 242 7.25 -9.00 13.79
N PHE A 243 7.53 -9.94 12.90
CA PHE A 243 7.38 -11.37 13.12
C PHE A 243 8.69 -11.95 13.61
N VAL A 244 8.60 -12.68 14.70
CA VAL A 244 9.73 -13.29 15.37
C VAL A 244 9.59 -14.79 15.26
N TRP A 245 10.47 -15.42 14.50
CA TRP A 245 10.64 -16.86 14.49
C TRP A 245 11.63 -17.24 15.59
N ARG A 246 11.11 -17.98 16.57
CA ARG A 246 11.88 -18.52 17.69
C ARG A 246 12.27 -19.94 17.29
N CYS A 247 13.45 -20.10 16.71
CA CYS A 247 13.95 -21.43 16.39
C CYS A 247 14.52 -22.09 17.65
N ASN A 248 15.18 -21.34 18.54
CA ASN A 248 15.92 -21.96 19.67
C ASN A 248 15.93 -21.19 21.01
N THR A 249 15.35 -19.99 21.12
CA THR A 249 15.46 -19.16 22.33
C THR A 249 14.12 -18.68 22.91
N ASN A 250 14.07 -18.56 24.24
CA ASN A 250 12.99 -17.87 24.94
C ASN A 250 13.21 -16.35 24.81
N ILE A 251 12.71 -15.77 23.72
CA ILE A 251 12.72 -14.31 23.56
C ILE A 251 11.68 -13.70 24.51
N ASN A 252 12.14 -12.87 25.44
CA ASN A 252 11.25 -12.09 26.29
C ASN A 252 10.75 -10.88 25.49
N LEU A 253 9.46 -10.85 25.18
CA LEU A 253 8.84 -9.70 24.53
C LEU A 253 8.47 -8.68 25.61
N SER A 254 8.81 -7.42 25.37
CA SER A 254 8.40 -6.26 26.17
C SER A 254 6.89 -6.26 26.27
N SER A 255 6.29 -5.85 27.38
CA SER A 255 4.82 -5.72 27.43
C SER A 255 4.35 -4.55 26.56
N ASN A 256 3.05 -4.47 26.27
CA ASN A 256 2.48 -3.30 25.59
C ASN A 256 2.76 -2.02 26.41
N GLU A 257 2.63 -2.11 27.74
CA GLU A 257 2.92 -0.99 28.65
C GLU A 257 4.40 -0.58 28.58
N ASP A 258 5.34 -1.52 28.51
CA ASP A 258 6.77 -1.19 28.40
C ASP A 258 7.09 -0.50 27.07
N ILE A 259 6.48 -0.94 25.97
CA ILE A 259 6.61 -0.28 24.67
C ILE A 259 6.07 1.15 24.75
N GLN A 260 4.87 1.36 25.30
CA GLN A 260 4.30 2.70 25.44
C GLN A 260 5.16 3.60 26.34
N ARG A 261 5.65 3.06 27.47
CA ARG A 261 6.53 3.78 28.40
C ARG A 261 7.83 4.23 27.74
N SER A 262 8.36 3.50 26.76
CA SER A 262 9.58 3.89 26.06
C SER A 262 9.46 5.21 25.27
N PHE A 263 8.25 5.72 25.07
CA PHE A 263 7.98 7.01 24.42
C PHE A 263 7.51 8.12 25.37
N ILE A 264 7.27 7.81 26.66
CA ILE A 264 6.87 8.82 27.65
C ILE A 264 8.00 9.83 27.88
N GLY A 265 7.64 11.10 28.03
CA GLY A 265 8.58 12.21 28.25
C GLY A 265 9.29 12.69 26.99
N LYS A 266 8.88 12.20 25.82
CA LYS A 266 9.41 12.61 24.52
C LYS A 266 8.33 13.39 23.75
N GLU A 267 8.29 14.71 23.98
CA GLU A 267 7.19 15.61 23.59
C GLU A 267 6.85 15.65 22.09
N ILE A 268 7.73 15.15 21.23
CA ILE A 268 7.59 15.22 19.77
C ILE A 268 6.79 14.04 19.19
N TYR A 269 6.58 12.97 19.96
CA TYR A 269 6.05 11.72 19.41
C TYR A 269 4.53 11.60 19.60
N PRO A 270 3.82 11.04 18.60
CA PRO A 270 2.39 10.76 18.72
C PRO A 270 2.12 9.81 19.90
N GLN A 271 0.86 9.74 20.32
CA GLN A 271 0.43 8.61 21.14
C GLN A 271 0.76 7.31 20.41
N ILE A 272 1.29 6.33 21.13
CA ILE A 272 1.72 5.07 20.54
C ILE A 272 0.87 3.97 21.14
N ASN A 273 0.42 3.09 20.27
CA ASN A 273 -0.26 1.88 20.67
C ASN A 273 0.51 0.68 20.15
N SER A 274 0.31 -0.44 20.83
CA SER A 274 0.99 -1.68 20.53
C SER A 274 0.11 -2.85 20.91
N TYR A 275 0.28 -3.94 20.20
CA TYR A 275 -0.22 -5.23 20.67
C TYR A 275 0.75 -6.33 20.27
N ILE A 276 0.90 -7.28 21.17
CA ILE A 276 1.80 -8.40 21.03
C ILE A 276 0.97 -9.67 21.00
N ASN A 277 1.20 -10.47 19.97
CA ASN A 277 0.58 -11.78 19.84
C ASN A 277 1.65 -12.86 19.86
N ILE A 278 1.53 -13.79 20.80
CA ILE A 278 2.31 -15.02 20.83
C ILE A 278 1.48 -16.09 20.09
N LYS A 279 1.66 -16.19 18.76
CA LYS A 279 0.92 -17.13 17.89
C LYS A 279 1.21 -18.59 18.25
N SER A 280 2.46 -18.93 18.57
CA SER A 280 2.86 -20.29 18.95
C SER A 280 4.17 -20.30 19.74
N ARG A 281 4.64 -21.49 20.14
CA ARG A 281 5.97 -21.66 20.76
C ARG A 281 7.10 -21.10 19.89
N PHE A 282 6.93 -21.13 18.56
CA PHE A 282 7.98 -20.79 17.60
C PHE A 282 7.72 -19.47 16.87
N GLN A 283 6.57 -18.82 17.10
CA GLN A 283 6.21 -17.61 16.37
C GLN A 283 5.55 -16.57 17.28
N SER A 284 6.04 -15.34 17.21
CA SER A 284 5.42 -14.19 17.85
C SER A 284 5.35 -13.01 16.89
N LYS A 285 4.43 -12.09 17.16
CA LYS A 285 4.24 -10.86 16.42
C LYS A 285 4.22 -9.69 17.42
N CYS A 286 5.06 -8.71 17.18
CA CYS A 286 4.98 -7.39 17.82
C CYS A 286 4.47 -6.39 16.79
N HIS A 287 3.41 -5.66 17.10
CA HIS A 287 2.93 -4.57 16.25
C HIS A 287 2.92 -3.28 17.05
N ILE A 288 3.67 -2.28 16.59
CA ILE A 288 3.75 -0.94 17.17
C ILE A 288 3.34 0.09 16.11
N TYR A 289 2.53 1.07 16.50
CA TYR A 289 2.06 2.10 15.57
C TYR A 289 1.72 3.41 16.27
N SER A 290 1.76 4.50 15.51
CA SER A 290 1.38 5.84 15.96
C SER A 290 -0.13 6.08 15.83
N LEU A 291 -0.68 6.85 16.77
CA LEU A 291 -2.04 7.37 16.78
C LEU A 291 -2.08 8.89 16.54
N PRO A 292 -3.10 9.42 15.83
CA PRO A 292 -4.14 8.67 15.13
C PRO A 292 -3.54 7.86 13.96
N TYR A 293 -4.14 6.71 13.65
CA TYR A 293 -3.65 5.84 12.59
C TYR A 293 -3.83 6.49 11.20
N GLN A 294 -2.78 6.54 10.38
CA GLN A 294 -2.77 7.27 9.10
C GLN A 294 -2.45 6.41 7.86
N PHE A 295 -2.53 5.09 7.99
CA PHE A 295 -2.28 4.17 6.87
C PHE A 295 -3.58 3.54 6.38
N GLU A 296 -3.62 3.24 5.09
CA GLU A 296 -4.80 2.63 4.46
C GLU A 296 -4.86 1.11 4.66
N TYR A 297 -3.78 0.51 5.17
CA TYR A 297 -3.59 -0.94 5.23
C TYR A 297 -3.30 -1.38 6.64
N LEU A 298 -4.06 -2.35 7.14
CA LEU A 298 -3.83 -2.99 8.42
C LEU A 298 -3.73 -4.50 8.21
N PHE A 299 -2.51 -5.06 8.31
CA PHE A 299 -2.26 -6.48 8.00
C PHE A 299 -2.19 -7.35 9.25
N GLU A 300 -2.75 -8.54 9.12
CA GLU A 300 -2.65 -9.65 10.07
C GLU A 300 -3.06 -9.31 11.51
N ILE A 301 -4.18 -8.60 11.71
CA ILE A 301 -4.75 -8.48 13.06
C ILE A 301 -5.35 -9.83 13.49
N ASN A 302 -5.50 -10.01 14.80
CA ASN A 302 -5.90 -11.28 15.41
C ASN A 302 -6.84 -11.02 16.61
N ASN A 303 -7.22 -12.05 17.37
CA ASN A 303 -8.13 -11.91 18.51
C ASN A 303 -7.60 -11.01 19.64
N SER A 304 -6.30 -10.70 19.67
CA SER A 304 -5.69 -9.74 20.60
C SER A 304 -5.77 -8.29 20.12
N PHE A 305 -6.44 -8.02 18.99
CA PHE A 305 -6.68 -6.67 18.53
C PHE A 305 -7.50 -5.89 19.58
N PRO A 306 -6.93 -4.82 20.17
CA PRO A 306 -7.56 -4.13 21.29
C PRO A 306 -8.78 -3.30 20.88
N GLY A 307 -8.94 -3.05 19.58
CA GLY A 307 -9.86 -2.04 19.06
C GLY A 307 -9.29 -0.62 19.17
N ASP A 308 -9.72 0.26 18.27
CA ASP A 308 -9.49 1.72 18.24
C ASP A 308 -10.22 2.32 17.02
N MET A 309 -10.21 3.64 16.84
CA MET A 309 -10.79 4.27 15.65
C MET A 309 -9.78 4.36 14.48
N PHE A 310 -9.93 3.46 13.51
CA PHE A 310 -9.08 3.36 12.30
C PHE A 310 -9.76 3.94 11.04
N HIS A 311 -10.11 5.23 11.06
CA HIS A 311 -10.83 5.88 9.95
C HIS A 311 -10.10 5.90 8.60
N THR A 312 -8.78 5.76 8.59
CA THR A 312 -7.96 5.78 7.35
C THR A 312 -7.84 4.41 6.70
N VAL A 313 -8.11 3.33 7.42
CA VAL A 313 -7.96 1.96 6.92
C VAL A 313 -9.02 1.67 5.87
N ARG A 314 -8.58 1.11 4.73
CA ARG A 314 -9.40 0.66 3.60
C ARG A 314 -9.19 -0.83 3.34
N TYR A 315 -8.01 -1.35 3.67
CA TYR A 315 -7.66 -2.75 3.54
C TYR A 315 -7.37 -3.37 4.90
N LEU A 316 -8.04 -4.48 5.21
CA LEU A 316 -7.82 -5.26 6.42
C LEU A 316 -7.57 -6.73 6.09
N GLU A 317 -6.54 -7.30 6.71
CA GLU A 317 -6.32 -8.75 6.76
C GLU A 317 -6.36 -9.23 8.20
N VAL A 318 -7.21 -10.21 8.48
CA VAL A 318 -7.35 -10.84 9.79
C VAL A 318 -6.87 -12.29 9.71
N ILE A 319 -6.00 -12.69 10.64
CA ILE A 319 -5.40 -14.03 10.71
C ILE A 319 -5.19 -14.44 12.16
N ASP A 320 -5.63 -15.64 12.52
CA ASP A 320 -5.37 -16.20 13.84
C ASP A 320 -5.44 -17.73 13.80
N ILE A 321 -4.82 -18.36 14.79
CA ILE A 321 -4.93 -19.81 15.05
C ILE A 321 -6.17 -20.14 15.89
N LEU A 322 -6.71 -19.16 16.61
CA LEU A 322 -7.97 -19.28 17.35
C LEU A 322 -9.12 -18.77 16.49
N PRO A 323 -10.35 -19.31 16.61
CA PRO A 323 -11.47 -18.85 15.83
C PRO A 323 -11.80 -17.38 16.10
N PHE A 324 -12.29 -16.67 15.08
CA PHE A 324 -12.83 -15.33 15.24
C PHE A 324 -14.33 -15.41 15.52
N GLU A 325 -14.74 -15.09 16.75
CA GLU A 325 -16.16 -15.10 17.11
C GLU A 325 -16.89 -13.88 16.57
N HIS A 326 -18.23 -13.93 16.55
CA HIS A 326 -19.08 -12.86 16.02
C HIS A 326 -18.73 -11.46 16.59
N LYS A 327 -18.46 -11.38 17.90
CA LYS A 327 -18.07 -10.15 18.60
C LYS A 327 -16.80 -9.50 18.04
N PHE A 328 -15.85 -10.30 17.53
CA PHE A 328 -14.64 -9.76 16.89
C PHE A 328 -15.02 -8.91 15.68
N PHE A 329 -15.92 -9.42 14.82
CA PHE A 329 -16.33 -8.70 13.62
C PHE A 329 -17.24 -7.51 13.91
N GLN A 330 -17.97 -7.51 15.03
CA GLN A 330 -18.67 -6.32 15.53
C GLN A 330 -17.67 -5.19 15.84
N ILE A 331 -16.60 -5.51 16.58
CA ILE A 331 -15.51 -4.57 16.87
C ILE A 331 -14.94 -4.04 15.55
N ILE A 332 -14.59 -4.91 14.60
CA ILE A 332 -14.06 -4.48 13.30
C ILE A 332 -15.02 -3.53 12.56
N SER A 333 -16.32 -3.81 12.54
CA SER A 333 -17.31 -2.96 11.85
C SER A 333 -17.43 -1.57 12.48
N HIS A 334 -17.24 -1.46 13.79
CA HIS A 334 -17.30 -0.20 14.53
C HIS A 334 -16.00 0.60 14.38
N ASP A 335 -14.88 -0.06 14.60
CA ASP A 335 -13.54 0.51 14.70
C ASP A 335 -12.93 0.83 13.33
N ILE A 336 -13.35 0.10 12.30
CA ILE A 336 -12.84 0.22 10.93
C ILE A 336 -14.01 0.48 9.96
N PRO A 337 -14.74 1.60 10.12
CA PRO A 337 -16.04 1.80 9.46
C PRO A 337 -15.94 1.92 7.93
N PHE A 338 -14.78 2.33 7.41
CA PHE A 338 -14.54 2.59 5.99
C PHE A 338 -13.79 1.47 5.26
N ILE A 339 -13.77 0.26 5.82
CA ILE A 339 -13.13 -0.89 5.18
C ILE A 339 -13.75 -1.16 3.80
N GLU A 340 -12.90 -1.25 2.78
CA GLU A 340 -13.27 -1.58 1.40
C GLU A 340 -12.85 -3.00 1.01
N ILE A 341 -11.79 -3.52 1.62
CA ILE A 341 -11.22 -4.84 1.34
C ILE A 341 -11.02 -5.57 2.66
N LEU A 342 -11.68 -6.72 2.81
CA LEU A 342 -11.52 -7.62 3.95
C LEU A 342 -11.01 -8.98 3.50
N ARG A 343 -9.88 -9.41 4.07
CA ARG A 343 -9.34 -10.77 3.89
C ARG A 343 -9.36 -11.51 5.21
N ILE A 344 -9.97 -12.69 5.23
CA ILE A 344 -10.05 -13.54 6.42
C ILE A 344 -9.25 -14.81 6.16
N ARG A 345 -8.30 -15.10 7.04
CA ARG A 345 -7.46 -16.30 7.00
C ARG A 345 -7.57 -17.02 8.33
N ASN A 346 -8.53 -17.91 8.45
CA ASN A 346 -8.78 -18.66 9.66
C ASN A 346 -9.53 -19.94 9.33
N TYR A 347 -8.90 -21.09 9.53
CA TYR A 347 -9.50 -22.39 9.23
C TYR A 347 -10.29 -22.97 10.41
N GLN A 348 -10.30 -22.30 11.57
CA GLN A 348 -11.02 -22.79 12.74
C GLN A 348 -12.51 -22.43 12.65
N PRO A 349 -13.41 -23.37 12.99
CA PRO A 349 -14.83 -23.11 13.10
C PRO A 349 -15.13 -22.16 14.27
N GLN A 350 -16.17 -21.36 14.13
CA GLN A 350 -16.68 -20.51 15.20
C GLN A 350 -17.33 -21.37 16.27
N LYS A 351 -17.03 -21.10 17.55
CA LYS A 351 -17.56 -21.90 18.66
C LYS A 351 -18.95 -21.43 19.08
N ASP A 352 -19.20 -20.12 19.02
CA ASP A 352 -20.39 -19.50 19.62
C ASP A 352 -21.50 -19.18 18.61
N LYS A 353 -21.72 -20.06 17.62
CA LYS A 353 -22.69 -19.85 16.51
C LYS A 353 -24.12 -19.54 16.97
N GLN A 354 -24.56 -20.21 18.05
CA GLN A 354 -25.91 -20.06 18.59
C GLN A 354 -26.08 -18.80 19.44
N ASN A 355 -24.96 -18.24 19.91
CA ASN A 355 -24.92 -17.01 20.71
C ASN A 355 -24.54 -15.79 19.85
N ALA A 356 -24.58 -15.92 18.52
CA ALA A 356 -24.44 -14.77 17.63
C ALA A 356 -25.46 -13.71 18.06
N SER A 357 -24.97 -12.49 18.31
CA SER A 357 -25.80 -11.35 18.68
C SER A 357 -26.96 -11.23 17.69
N THR A 358 -28.14 -10.83 18.19
CA THR A 358 -29.25 -10.42 17.32
C THR A 358 -28.93 -9.15 16.52
N GLU A 359 -27.85 -8.46 16.86
CA GLU A 359 -27.40 -7.24 16.21
C GLU A 359 -26.72 -7.55 14.86
N LEU A 360 -27.35 -7.06 13.80
CA LEU A 360 -26.87 -7.16 12.43
C LEU A 360 -25.55 -6.40 12.26
N ILE A 361 -24.48 -7.10 11.88
CA ILE A 361 -23.20 -6.45 11.54
C ILE A 361 -23.33 -5.79 10.17
N THR A 362 -22.93 -4.52 10.06
CA THR A 362 -22.97 -3.81 8.77
C THR A 362 -21.58 -3.39 8.35
N PHE A 363 -21.16 -3.77 7.14
CA PHE A 363 -19.96 -3.24 6.50
C PHE A 363 -20.37 -2.38 5.31
N PRO A 364 -20.61 -1.08 5.52
CA PRO A 364 -21.23 -0.24 4.51
C PRO A 364 -20.35 -0.08 3.28
N HIS A 365 -19.02 -0.06 3.43
CA HIS A 365 -18.09 0.24 2.35
C HIS A 365 -17.38 -0.98 1.75
N LEU A 366 -17.67 -2.19 2.22
CA LEU A 366 -16.94 -3.39 1.82
C LEU A 366 -17.23 -3.75 0.36
N LYS A 367 -16.21 -3.60 -0.50
CA LYS A 367 -16.25 -3.87 -1.95
C LYS A 367 -15.72 -5.25 -2.31
N TYR A 368 -14.72 -5.73 -1.56
CA TYR A 368 -14.04 -6.99 -1.80
C TYR A 368 -13.96 -7.82 -0.52
N LEU A 369 -14.45 -9.05 -0.57
CA LEU A 369 -14.35 -10.02 0.51
C LEU A 369 -13.60 -11.27 0.05
N ASN A 370 -12.57 -11.67 0.78
CA ASN A 370 -11.83 -12.90 0.53
C ASN A 370 -11.89 -13.85 1.73
N LEU A 371 -12.50 -15.00 1.46
CA LEU A 371 -12.76 -16.13 2.36
C LEU A 371 -12.10 -17.41 1.86
N LYS A 372 -11.22 -17.35 0.85
CA LYS A 372 -10.59 -18.55 0.25
C LYS A 372 -9.86 -19.42 1.27
N LEU A 373 -9.26 -18.77 2.27
CA LEU A 373 -8.50 -19.42 3.35
C LEU A 373 -9.25 -19.33 4.69
N ALA A 374 -10.58 -19.28 4.63
CA ALA A 374 -11.45 -19.19 5.79
C ALA A 374 -12.33 -20.46 5.90
N HIS A 375 -12.63 -20.87 7.13
CA HIS A 375 -13.63 -21.89 7.40
C HIS A 375 -15.02 -21.47 6.88
N THR A 376 -15.87 -22.45 6.55
CA THR A 376 -17.23 -22.22 6.01
C THR A 376 -18.11 -21.38 6.93
N ASP A 377 -17.86 -21.37 8.24
CA ASP A 377 -18.59 -20.55 9.21
C ASP A 377 -18.47 -19.05 8.93
N TYR A 378 -17.30 -18.59 8.49
CA TYR A 378 -17.11 -17.19 8.10
C TYR A 378 -17.88 -16.87 6.81
N ALA A 379 -17.98 -17.84 5.89
CA ALA A 379 -18.84 -17.69 4.72
C ALA A 379 -20.32 -17.58 5.12
N GLU A 380 -20.78 -18.42 6.05
CA GLU A 380 -22.15 -18.33 6.60
C GLU A 380 -22.39 -16.95 7.25
N GLN A 381 -21.49 -16.50 8.13
CA GLN A 381 -21.62 -15.22 8.81
C GLN A 381 -21.70 -14.03 7.84
N PHE A 382 -20.80 -13.96 6.86
CA PHE A 382 -20.71 -12.78 5.98
C PHE A 382 -21.71 -12.82 4.82
N LEU A 383 -22.05 -13.99 4.31
CA LEU A 383 -22.87 -14.11 3.10
C LEU A 383 -24.36 -14.22 3.42
N LEU A 384 -24.77 -14.66 4.61
CA LEU A 384 -26.17 -14.60 5.04
C LEU A 384 -26.55 -13.19 5.50
N LYS A 385 -27.56 -12.59 4.84
CA LYS A 385 -28.07 -11.25 5.17
C LYS A 385 -28.64 -11.11 6.57
N LYS A 386 -29.09 -12.22 7.17
CA LYS A 386 -29.61 -12.21 8.54
C LYS A 386 -28.53 -11.91 9.59
N VAL A 387 -27.26 -12.12 9.26
CA VAL A 387 -26.11 -11.97 10.18
C VAL A 387 -25.27 -10.76 9.83
N THR A 388 -24.98 -10.55 8.53
CA THR A 388 -24.17 -9.44 8.06
C THR A 388 -24.82 -8.76 6.86
N TYR A 389 -24.81 -7.43 6.81
CA TYR A 389 -25.26 -6.66 5.66
C TYR A 389 -24.09 -6.04 4.89
N LEU A 390 -23.98 -6.40 3.60
CA LEU A 390 -22.88 -6.02 2.71
C LEU A 390 -23.41 -5.29 1.45
N PRO A 391 -23.86 -4.03 1.57
CA PRO A 391 -24.54 -3.33 0.47
C PRO A 391 -23.65 -3.08 -0.75
N HIS A 392 -22.33 -3.05 -0.61
CA HIS A 392 -21.39 -2.72 -1.68
C HIS A 392 -20.47 -3.87 -2.08
N LEU A 393 -20.82 -5.12 -1.73
CA LEU A 393 -20.01 -6.27 -2.13
C LEU A 393 -20.06 -6.47 -3.65
N PHE A 394 -18.94 -6.23 -4.32
CA PHE A 394 -18.79 -6.40 -5.77
C PHE A 394 -17.87 -7.55 -6.13
N ASN A 395 -16.91 -7.88 -5.26
CA ASN A 395 -15.91 -8.90 -5.51
C ASN A 395 -15.93 -9.93 -4.38
N LEU A 396 -16.03 -11.20 -4.74
CA LEU A 396 -16.00 -12.31 -3.78
C LEU A 396 -14.98 -13.36 -4.21
N ASN A 397 -14.10 -13.72 -3.28
CA ASN A 397 -13.16 -14.83 -3.41
C ASN A 397 -13.46 -15.84 -2.30
N ILE A 398 -13.87 -17.05 -2.65
CA ILE A 398 -14.35 -18.07 -1.70
C ILE A 398 -14.07 -19.47 -2.23
N ASN A 399 -13.89 -20.44 -1.34
CA ASN A 399 -13.85 -21.85 -1.71
C ASN A 399 -15.24 -22.32 -2.21
N TYR A 400 -15.25 -23.08 -3.30
CA TYR A 400 -16.45 -23.64 -3.90
C TYR A 400 -17.24 -24.53 -2.93
N GLU A 401 -16.56 -25.38 -2.14
CA GLU A 401 -17.18 -26.26 -1.15
C GLU A 401 -17.95 -25.46 -0.09
N SER A 402 -17.33 -24.39 0.44
CA SER A 402 -18.00 -23.51 1.40
C SER A 402 -19.25 -22.87 0.79
N LEU A 403 -19.20 -22.46 -0.48
CA LEU A 403 -20.36 -21.89 -1.18
C LEU A 403 -21.49 -22.91 -1.37
N ILE A 404 -21.17 -24.15 -1.77
CA ILE A 404 -22.16 -25.22 -1.86
C ILE A 404 -22.82 -25.46 -0.50
N MET A 405 -22.02 -25.55 0.56
CA MET A 405 -22.53 -25.84 1.89
C MET A 405 -23.52 -24.78 2.36
N ILE A 406 -23.18 -23.50 2.26
CA ILE A 406 -24.06 -22.42 2.74
C ILE A 406 -25.31 -22.22 1.86
N THR A 407 -25.24 -22.59 0.58
CA THR A 407 -26.39 -22.50 -0.35
C THR A 407 -27.22 -23.78 -0.39
N ASN A 408 -26.79 -24.82 0.33
CA ASN A 408 -27.30 -26.19 0.21
C ASN A 408 -27.39 -26.63 -1.26
N ASN A 409 -26.26 -26.67 -1.96
CA ASN A 409 -26.21 -26.98 -3.40
C ASN A 409 -27.07 -26.04 -4.26
N PHE A 410 -27.07 -24.75 -3.94
CA PHE A 410 -27.88 -23.74 -4.65
C PHE A 410 -29.39 -24.03 -4.64
N THR A 411 -29.91 -24.53 -3.51
CA THR A 411 -31.35 -24.76 -3.30
C THR A 411 -32.01 -23.73 -2.41
N ILE A 412 -31.25 -23.02 -1.55
CA ILE A 412 -31.77 -21.97 -0.67
C ILE A 412 -31.98 -20.68 -1.45
N ASP A 413 -33.13 -20.03 -1.32
CA ASP A 413 -33.44 -18.80 -2.04
C ASP A 413 -32.30 -17.75 -1.96
N LYS A 414 -31.87 -17.25 -3.12
CA LYS A 414 -30.79 -16.28 -3.26
C LYS A 414 -31.02 -14.97 -2.50
N THR A 415 -32.28 -14.62 -2.20
CA THR A 415 -32.65 -13.39 -1.48
C THR A 415 -32.10 -13.36 -0.07
N TYR A 416 -31.82 -14.52 0.54
CA TYR A 416 -31.18 -14.66 1.86
C TYR A 416 -29.70 -14.25 1.87
N PHE A 417 -29.08 -14.07 0.71
CA PHE A 417 -27.63 -13.87 0.60
C PHE A 417 -27.23 -12.48 0.08
N ASN A 418 -26.01 -12.06 0.43
CA ASN A 418 -25.37 -10.83 -0.04
C ASN A 418 -24.81 -10.88 -1.48
N PHE A 419 -25.23 -11.84 -2.31
CA PHE A 419 -24.66 -12.07 -3.65
C PHE A 419 -25.13 -11.13 -4.75
N SER A 420 -26.26 -10.46 -4.57
CA SER A 420 -26.99 -9.77 -5.66
C SER A 420 -26.20 -8.70 -6.43
N ARG A 421 -25.08 -8.22 -5.88
CA ARG A 421 -24.24 -7.17 -6.47
C ARG A 421 -22.84 -7.62 -6.86
N VAL A 422 -22.50 -8.90 -6.63
CA VAL A 422 -21.18 -9.45 -6.97
C VAL A 422 -21.05 -9.52 -8.48
N LYS A 423 -20.01 -8.86 -9.01
CA LYS A 423 -19.64 -8.78 -10.43
C LYS A 423 -18.42 -9.61 -10.76
N ASP A 424 -17.51 -9.76 -9.81
CA ASP A 424 -16.27 -10.49 -9.98
C ASP A 424 -16.21 -11.60 -8.95
N PHE A 425 -16.05 -12.82 -9.45
CA PHE A 425 -16.14 -14.03 -8.64
C PHE A 425 -14.97 -14.95 -8.96
N TYR A 426 -14.15 -15.23 -7.94
CA TYR A 426 -12.97 -16.07 -8.05
C TYR A 426 -13.18 -17.39 -7.31
N LEU A 427 -13.16 -18.49 -8.06
CA LEU A 427 -13.18 -19.86 -7.55
C LEU A 427 -11.84 -20.55 -7.85
N ASP A 428 -11.45 -21.47 -6.98
CA ASP A 428 -10.21 -22.24 -7.11
C ASP A 428 -10.26 -23.36 -8.16
N GLU A 429 -11.46 -23.74 -8.62
CA GLU A 429 -11.64 -24.88 -9.50
C GLU A 429 -12.48 -24.54 -10.74
N SER A 430 -12.18 -25.24 -11.83
CA SER A 430 -12.94 -25.22 -13.09
C SER A 430 -14.33 -25.82 -12.88
N PHE A 431 -15.30 -24.98 -12.54
CA PHE A 431 -16.67 -25.40 -12.21
C PHE A 431 -17.68 -25.09 -13.34
N SER A 432 -18.77 -25.87 -13.40
CA SER A 432 -19.89 -25.65 -14.31
C SER A 432 -20.74 -24.45 -13.87
N LEU A 433 -20.53 -23.30 -14.52
CA LEU A 433 -21.15 -22.02 -14.17
C LEU A 433 -22.70 -22.01 -14.15
N GLU A 434 -23.37 -23.00 -14.74
CA GLU A 434 -24.82 -22.95 -15.01
C GLU A 434 -25.69 -22.69 -13.76
N LYS A 435 -25.38 -23.33 -12.63
CA LYS A 435 -26.14 -23.11 -11.38
C LYS A 435 -25.75 -21.83 -10.66
N CYS A 436 -24.52 -21.34 -10.86
CA CYS A 436 -24.01 -20.13 -10.21
C CYS A 436 -24.67 -18.86 -10.77
N HIS A 437 -24.95 -18.79 -12.08
CA HIS A 437 -25.53 -17.59 -12.70
C HIS A 437 -26.85 -17.13 -12.06
N GLN A 438 -27.65 -18.05 -11.49
CA GLN A 438 -28.89 -17.67 -10.82
C GLN A 438 -28.66 -16.86 -9.53
N TYR A 439 -27.54 -17.13 -8.83
CA TYR A 439 -27.15 -16.46 -7.58
C TYR A 439 -26.35 -15.19 -7.82
N PHE A 440 -25.62 -15.14 -8.93
CA PHE A 440 -24.74 -14.03 -9.30
C PHE A 440 -25.23 -13.36 -10.58
N SER A 441 -26.31 -12.60 -10.49
CA SER A 441 -26.99 -12.01 -11.66
C SER A 441 -26.18 -10.96 -12.44
N MET A 442 -24.98 -10.59 -11.95
CA MET A 442 -24.07 -9.65 -12.64
C MET A 442 -22.83 -10.33 -13.24
N LEU A 443 -22.70 -11.66 -13.11
CA LEU A 443 -21.74 -12.51 -13.84
C LEU A 443 -22.35 -12.96 -15.16
#